data_AF-A0A533XH27-F1
#
_entry.id   AF-A0A533XH27-F1
#
_cell.length_a   1.000
_cell.length_b   1.000
_cell.length_c   1.000
_cell.angle_alpha   90.00
_cell.angle_beta   90.00
_cell.angle_gamma   90.00
#
_symmetry.space_group_name_H-M   'P 1'
#
loop_
_entity.id
_entity.type
_entity.pdbx_description
1 polymer ?
#
loop_
_entity_poly.entity_id
_entity_poly.type
_entity_poly.pdbx_seq_one_letter_code
_entity_poly.pdbx_strand_id
1 'polypeptide(L)'
;MAKLVFGAALLFAFVNVSVPVYAQSVYLHVCNAGKVDIDVFVSRAGNVSSSHVGSADCASVAESAGAMGAAYVGLALVDARGQWGAARRLDVLPVRGSGAWSRANQNVTVRHGNSNVSLSMQLLFRPNVPTCNTSQTSSQAASLPLNATAAQRNAAAAADLNRPAAQTTCETLGYTLNVEGYADTGEITFRQECDPCDKKAEAKLTPEERAARQRQEAAMNQAIGGLTGLGPAGAFFGSVMQRQNQEAADERKARESRLSPTQRMDWSDLLTALRKPGSKIWEKIPRNIIIRGTVSSVEVSKDTFEPNIQWVDVAFRESPVTDVGPNRRPYSEFNVCTSSQDIFEDRFGADFSTSMIGKTVEIEGETQGAVCRGLRGSIRITLAHQVRPVQSARFEPGTVPKFVPLTPEPPKLTPEQVEALRVRQEKEADDANKYIQKIQEDSRKQAACAEQSDEFAKTHSDLFERRKENCDCLKANGVKVPWCR
;
A
#
# COMPACT_ATOMS: atom_id res chain seq x y z
N MET A 1 -63.36 20.38 -46.24
CA MET A 1 -63.06 18.96 -46.51
C MET A 1 -61.55 18.77 -46.56
N ALA A 2 -61.08 17.76 -45.82
CA ALA A 2 -59.78 17.12 -45.69
C ALA A 2 -58.48 17.78 -46.23
N LYS A 3 -57.52 17.92 -45.29
CA LYS A 3 -56.09 18.15 -45.46
C LYS A 3 -55.35 16.82 -45.71
N LEU A 4 -54.33 16.88 -46.56
CA LEU A 4 -53.17 15.99 -46.75
C LEU A 4 -52.01 16.98 -47.00
N VAL A 5 -50.82 16.91 -46.41
CA VAL A 5 -49.85 15.80 -46.36
C VAL A 5 -48.88 16.02 -45.17
N PHE A 6 -48.47 14.91 -44.58
CA PHE A 6 -47.45 14.71 -43.54
C PHE A 6 -46.04 15.13 -43.97
N GLY A 7 -45.17 15.48 -43.00
CA GLY A 7 -43.72 15.40 -43.23
C GLY A 7 -42.82 16.26 -42.35
N ALA A 8 -43.09 16.40 -41.04
CA ALA A 8 -42.11 16.98 -40.13
C ALA A 8 -41.17 15.87 -39.63
N ALA A 9 -39.94 15.83 -40.16
CA ALA A 9 -38.84 15.05 -39.63
C ALA A 9 -38.46 15.59 -38.25
N LEU A 10 -38.95 14.94 -37.19
CA LEU A 10 -38.47 15.18 -35.83
C LEU A 10 -37.17 14.39 -35.66
N LEU A 11 -36.06 15.05 -35.99
CA LEU A 11 -34.72 14.66 -35.57
C LEU A 11 -34.72 14.68 -34.02
N PHE A 12 -34.87 13.50 -33.41
CA PHE A 12 -34.43 13.28 -32.04
C PHE A 12 -32.90 13.39 -32.05
N ALA A 13 -32.40 14.60 -31.84
CA ALA A 13 -31.05 14.78 -31.37
C ALA A 13 -30.97 14.01 -30.04
N PHE A 14 -30.30 12.85 -30.07
CA PHE A 14 -29.73 12.25 -28.87
C PHE A 14 -28.73 13.25 -28.33
N VAL A 15 -29.21 14.19 -27.52
CA VAL A 15 -28.37 14.88 -26.57
C VAL A 15 -27.92 13.76 -25.63
N ASN A 16 -26.72 13.24 -25.86
CA ASN A 16 -25.95 12.56 -24.84
C ASN A 16 -25.72 13.60 -23.74
N VAL A 17 -26.73 13.82 -22.91
CA VAL A 17 -26.55 14.43 -21.61
C VAL A 17 -25.72 13.40 -20.88
N SER A 18 -24.41 13.63 -20.81
CA SER A 18 -23.51 12.94 -19.91
C SER A 18 -24.02 13.25 -18.51
N VAL A 19 -25.00 12.47 -18.04
CA VAL A 19 -25.51 12.58 -16.69
C VAL A 19 -24.32 12.29 -15.79
N PRO A 20 -23.85 13.25 -14.99
CA PRO A 20 -22.70 13.02 -14.15
C PRO A 20 -22.99 11.85 -13.21
N VAL A 21 -22.12 10.86 -13.31
CA VAL A 21 -22.18 9.59 -12.59
C VAL A 21 -21.79 9.88 -11.13
N TYR A 22 -22.77 9.90 -10.23
CA TYR A 22 -22.57 10.25 -8.83
C TYR A 22 -22.75 9.04 -7.92
N ALA A 23 -21.89 8.91 -6.91
CA ALA A 23 -22.00 7.88 -5.90
C ALA A 23 -23.32 8.09 -5.15
N GLN A 24 -23.90 7.04 -4.59
CA GLN A 24 -25.06 7.25 -3.71
C GLN A 24 -24.65 8.06 -2.47
N SER A 25 -23.48 7.75 -1.91
CA SER A 25 -22.86 8.52 -0.84
C SER A 25 -21.36 8.30 -0.82
N VAL A 26 -20.62 9.27 -0.28
CA VAL A 26 -19.19 9.16 -0.03
C VAL A 26 -18.91 9.47 1.43
N TYR A 27 -18.22 8.56 2.11
CA TYR A 27 -17.84 8.68 3.51
C TYR A 27 -16.31 8.68 3.65
N LEU A 28 -15.83 9.56 4.52
CA LEU A 28 -14.44 9.63 4.93
C LEU A 28 -14.37 9.43 6.44
N HIS A 29 -13.77 8.33 6.84
CA HIS A 29 -13.50 7.99 8.22
C HIS A 29 -12.00 8.13 8.52
N VAL A 30 -11.70 8.59 9.73
CA VAL A 30 -10.36 8.51 10.30
C VAL A 30 -10.44 7.70 11.57
N CYS A 31 -9.58 6.70 11.68
CA CYS A 31 -9.47 5.81 12.82
C CYS A 31 -8.10 5.98 13.47
N ASN A 32 -8.08 6.27 14.76
CA ASN A 32 -6.87 6.49 15.52
C ASN A 32 -6.45 5.21 16.24
N ALA A 33 -5.48 4.50 15.69
CA ALA A 33 -4.85 3.33 16.32
C ALA A 33 -3.89 3.69 17.47
N GLY A 34 -3.59 4.98 17.65
CA GLY A 34 -2.62 5.46 18.62
C GLY A 34 -3.15 5.65 20.03
N LYS A 35 -2.23 6.03 20.91
CA LYS A 35 -2.48 6.30 22.34
C LYS A 35 -2.75 7.78 22.66
N VAL A 36 -2.58 8.64 21.67
CA VAL A 36 -2.75 10.08 21.79
C VAL A 36 -3.93 10.50 20.94
N ASP A 37 -4.67 11.51 21.38
CA ASP A 37 -5.78 12.03 20.62
C ASP A 37 -5.29 12.83 19.40
N ILE A 38 -6.08 12.83 18.34
CA ILE A 38 -5.76 13.50 17.07
C ILE A 38 -6.96 14.34 16.67
N ASP A 39 -6.69 15.58 16.27
CA ASP A 39 -7.69 16.42 15.62
C ASP A 39 -7.51 16.34 14.10
N VAL A 40 -8.62 16.07 13.41
CA VAL A 40 -8.68 15.97 11.96
C VAL A 40 -9.40 17.19 11.41
N PHE A 41 -8.78 17.87 10.47
CA PHE A 41 -9.36 18.99 9.76
C PHE A 41 -9.60 18.62 8.31
N VAL A 42 -10.76 18.99 7.78
CA VAL A 42 -11.11 18.76 6.39
C VAL A 42 -11.50 20.09 5.76
N SER A 43 -10.72 20.56 4.80
CA SER A 43 -11.03 21.75 3.99
C SER A 43 -11.61 21.35 2.64
N ARG A 44 -12.85 21.76 2.39
CA ARG A 44 -13.62 21.50 1.16
C ARG A 44 -14.18 22.81 0.63
N ALA A 45 -13.80 23.19 -0.58
CA ALA A 45 -14.23 24.43 -1.23
C ALA A 45 -14.10 25.69 -0.34
N GLY A 46 -13.04 25.74 0.48
CA GLY A 46 -12.78 26.85 1.41
C GLY A 46 -13.45 26.73 2.79
N ASN A 47 -14.40 25.81 2.97
CA ASN A 47 -14.99 25.52 4.27
C ASN A 47 -14.17 24.48 5.03
N VAL A 48 -13.90 24.74 6.31
CA VAL A 48 -13.13 23.84 7.16
C VAL A 48 -14.04 23.22 8.22
N SER A 49 -14.06 21.90 8.29
CA SER A 49 -14.63 21.16 9.41
C SER A 49 -13.51 20.54 10.25
N SER A 50 -13.76 20.38 11.55
CA SER A 50 -12.85 19.73 12.48
C SER A 50 -13.55 18.57 13.20
N SER A 51 -12.83 17.48 13.39
CA SER A 51 -13.30 16.30 14.13
C SER A 51 -12.21 15.87 15.09
N HIS A 52 -12.58 15.68 16.36
CA HIS A 52 -11.69 15.11 17.36
C HIS A 52 -11.79 13.58 17.35
N VAL A 53 -10.65 12.89 17.27
CA VAL A 53 -10.56 11.43 17.25
C VAL A 53 -9.71 10.97 18.43
N GLY A 54 -10.41 10.52 19.47
CA GLY A 54 -9.76 10.00 20.67
C GLY A 54 -8.94 8.74 20.40
N SER A 55 -8.10 8.37 21.36
CA SER A 55 -7.34 7.12 21.30
C SER A 55 -8.23 5.89 21.07
N ALA A 56 -7.77 5.01 20.16
CA ALA A 56 -8.44 3.78 19.75
C ALA A 56 -9.88 4.00 19.25
N ASP A 57 -10.18 5.17 18.67
CA ASP A 57 -11.52 5.53 18.21
C ASP A 57 -11.56 5.87 16.72
N CYS A 58 -12.77 5.89 16.15
CA CYS A 58 -13.01 6.28 14.77
C CYS A 58 -14.05 7.39 14.70
N ALA A 59 -13.86 8.34 13.78
CA ALA A 59 -14.84 9.38 13.50
C ALA A 59 -15.13 9.47 12.00
N SER A 60 -16.38 9.79 11.65
CA SER A 60 -16.72 10.33 10.33
C SER A 60 -16.26 11.78 10.27
N VAL A 61 -15.31 12.09 9.39
CA VAL A 61 -14.70 13.42 9.27
C VAL A 61 -15.22 14.19 8.07
N ALA A 62 -15.79 13.47 7.09
CA ALA A 62 -16.51 14.06 5.98
C ALA A 62 -17.51 13.06 5.39
N GLU A 63 -18.67 13.58 5.03
CA GLU A 63 -19.73 12.85 4.34
C GLU A 63 -20.27 13.72 3.20
N SER A 64 -20.76 13.08 2.15
CA SER A 64 -21.54 13.72 1.08
C SER A 64 -22.56 12.72 0.54
N ALA A 65 -23.81 13.16 0.41
CA ALA A 65 -24.79 12.47 -0.43
C ALA A 65 -24.51 12.89 -1.89
N GLY A 66 -24.22 11.92 -2.78
CA GLY A 66 -23.80 12.24 -4.14
C GLY A 66 -22.28 12.41 -4.32
N ALA A 67 -21.87 13.27 -5.24
CA ALA A 67 -20.46 13.57 -5.46
C ALA A 67 -19.81 14.23 -4.24
N MET A 68 -18.53 13.93 -4.05
CA MET A 68 -17.66 14.72 -3.20
C MET A 68 -16.44 15.16 -4.01
N GLY A 69 -16.16 16.46 -3.98
CA GLY A 69 -14.95 17.02 -4.57
C GLY A 69 -13.69 16.68 -3.77
N ALA A 70 -12.54 17.11 -4.28
CA ALA A 70 -11.29 16.97 -3.57
C ALA A 70 -11.33 17.72 -2.22
N ALA A 71 -10.70 17.15 -1.20
CA ALA A 71 -10.63 17.71 0.14
C ALA A 71 -9.20 17.71 0.65
N TYR A 72 -8.77 18.80 1.27
CA TYR A 72 -7.49 18.85 1.97
C TYR A 72 -7.70 18.38 3.40
N VAL A 73 -6.86 17.45 3.85
CA VAL A 73 -6.96 16.85 5.18
C VAL A 73 -5.72 17.20 5.98
N GLY A 74 -5.96 17.78 7.16
CA GLY A 74 -4.97 18.14 8.15
C GLY A 74 -5.09 17.23 9.36
N LEU A 75 -3.95 16.78 9.88
CA LEU A 75 -3.86 16.01 11.11
C LEU A 75 -3.05 16.82 12.11
N ALA A 76 -3.63 17.05 13.28
CA ALA A 76 -3.03 17.79 14.37
C ALA A 76 -3.05 16.96 15.66
N LEU A 77 -2.08 17.20 16.52
CA LEU A 77 -1.94 16.51 17.80
C LEU A 77 -1.30 17.45 18.82
N VAL A 78 -1.48 17.12 20.10
CA VAL A 78 -0.81 17.81 21.21
C VAL A 78 0.52 17.13 21.45
N ASP A 79 1.62 17.88 21.36
CA ASP A 79 2.96 17.35 21.57
C ASP A 79 3.26 17.09 23.05
N ALA A 80 4.43 16.49 23.33
CA ALA A 80 4.87 16.21 24.71
C ALA A 80 5.04 17.46 25.60
N ARG A 81 5.07 18.67 25.03
CA ARG A 81 5.13 19.97 25.74
C ARG A 81 3.75 20.59 25.93
N GLY A 82 2.68 19.91 25.50
CA GLY A 82 1.32 20.45 25.52
C GLY A 82 1.04 21.45 24.39
N GLN A 83 1.92 21.55 23.39
CA GLN A 83 1.72 22.44 22.25
C GLN A 83 0.91 21.71 21.18
N TRP A 84 -0.20 22.32 20.81
CA TRP A 84 -1.06 21.82 19.75
C TRP A 84 -0.56 22.32 18.39
N GLY A 85 -0.50 21.43 17.40
CA GLY A 85 -0.10 21.80 16.06
C GLY A 85 -0.25 20.68 15.03
N ALA A 86 -0.03 21.05 13.78
CA ALA A 86 -0.01 20.12 12.67
C ALA A 86 1.10 19.08 12.88
N ALA A 87 0.84 17.82 12.55
CA ALA A 87 1.89 16.81 12.52
C ALA A 87 3.06 17.27 11.65
N ARG A 88 4.26 17.19 12.22
CA ARG A 88 5.52 17.63 11.61
C ARG A 88 5.94 16.71 10.48
N ARG A 89 5.74 15.41 10.64
CA ARG A 89 6.12 14.37 9.68
C ARG A 89 5.02 13.34 9.58
N LEU A 90 4.79 12.82 8.37
CA LEU A 90 3.92 11.67 8.17
C LEU A 90 4.67 10.55 7.48
N ASP A 91 4.29 9.32 7.78
CA ASP A 91 4.77 8.12 7.11
C ASP A 91 4.26 8.02 5.66
N VAL A 92 4.83 7.11 4.89
CA VAL A 92 4.38 6.76 3.55
C VAL A 92 2.92 6.34 3.60
N LEU A 93 2.12 6.91 2.71
CA LEU A 93 0.71 6.54 2.60
C LEU A 93 0.61 5.06 2.19
N PRO A 94 -0.34 4.30 2.76
CA PRO A 94 -0.50 2.90 2.41
C PRO A 94 -0.85 2.81 0.91
N VAL A 95 -0.07 2.01 0.18
CA VAL A 95 -0.24 1.79 -1.27
C VAL A 95 -1.64 1.24 -1.60
N ARG A 96 -2.31 0.60 -0.64
CA ARG A 96 -3.71 0.17 -0.75
C ARG A 96 -4.64 1.28 -0.28
N GLY A 97 -5.01 2.12 -1.23
CA GLY A 97 -5.99 3.19 -1.03
C GLY A 97 -6.48 3.77 -2.35
N SER A 98 -6.68 2.95 -3.38
CA SER A 98 -7.32 3.34 -4.66
C SER A 98 -6.80 4.60 -5.38
N GLY A 99 -5.63 5.14 -5.03
CA GLY A 99 -5.15 6.43 -5.53
C GLY A 99 -5.88 7.65 -4.96
N ALA A 100 -6.74 7.45 -3.95
CA ALA A 100 -7.58 8.50 -3.39
C ALA A 100 -6.83 9.46 -2.45
N TRP A 101 -5.63 9.08 -2.00
CA TRP A 101 -4.82 9.89 -1.09
C TRP A 101 -3.50 10.27 -1.74
N SER A 102 -3.13 11.54 -1.62
CA SER A 102 -1.80 12.02 -1.95
C SER A 102 -1.31 13.04 -0.92
N ARG A 103 -0.02 13.40 -0.99
CA ARG A 103 0.52 14.46 -0.15
C ARG A 103 0.01 15.82 -0.60
N ALA A 104 -0.24 16.69 0.36
CA ALA A 104 -0.54 18.09 0.17
C ALA A 104 0.35 18.94 1.07
N ASN A 105 0.47 20.20 0.73
CA ASN A 105 1.06 21.21 1.60
C ASN A 105 0.30 22.51 1.40
N GLN A 106 -0.91 22.58 1.96
CA GLN A 106 -1.72 23.78 1.91
C GLN A 106 -1.97 24.31 3.32
N ASN A 107 -1.60 25.57 3.55
CA ASN A 107 -1.93 26.24 4.80
C ASN A 107 -3.38 26.71 4.76
N VAL A 108 -4.12 26.40 5.82
CA VAL A 108 -5.51 26.78 5.99
C VAL A 108 -5.70 27.33 7.39
N THR A 109 -6.47 28.42 7.50
CA THR A 109 -6.82 28.98 8.81
C THR A 109 -7.90 28.11 9.44
N VAL A 110 -7.63 27.60 10.64
CA VAL A 110 -8.54 26.78 11.42
C VAL A 110 -8.82 27.43 12.76
N ARG A 111 -10.03 27.24 13.29
CA ARG A 111 -10.38 27.73 14.62
C ARG A 111 -9.96 26.68 15.65
N HIS A 112 -9.14 27.08 16.61
CA HIS A 112 -8.74 26.27 17.75
C HIS A 112 -8.98 27.07 19.04
N GLY A 113 -9.93 26.60 19.84
CA GLY A 113 -10.49 27.35 20.96
C GLY A 113 -11.03 28.73 20.53
N ASN A 114 -10.49 29.79 21.13
CA ASN A 114 -10.89 31.17 20.84
C ASN A 114 -9.99 31.87 19.80
N SER A 115 -9.08 31.13 19.15
CA SER A 115 -8.09 31.68 18.23
C SER A 115 -8.17 31.06 16.84
N ASN A 116 -7.72 31.81 15.84
CA ASN A 116 -7.51 31.31 14.49
C ASN A 116 -6.03 31.00 14.31
N VAL A 117 -5.72 29.76 13.94
CA VAL A 117 -4.34 29.27 13.75
C VAL A 117 -4.19 28.81 12.31
N SER A 118 -3.07 29.14 11.68
CA SER A 118 -2.73 28.60 10.36
C SER A 118 -2.19 27.18 10.53
N LEU A 119 -2.90 26.18 10.02
CA LEU A 119 -2.52 24.77 10.06
C LEU A 119 -2.12 24.30 8.65
N SER A 120 -1.06 23.51 8.55
CA SER A 120 -0.72 22.82 7.29
C SER A 120 -1.63 21.60 7.10
N MET A 121 -2.36 21.56 5.99
CA MET A 121 -3.10 20.41 5.51
C MET A 121 -2.13 19.50 4.73
N GLN A 122 -1.81 18.35 5.31
CA GLN A 122 -0.72 17.49 4.83
C GLN A 122 -1.16 16.46 3.77
N LEU A 123 -2.46 16.23 3.64
CA LEU A 123 -3.02 15.23 2.74
C LEU A 123 -4.04 15.86 1.78
N LEU A 124 -4.11 15.31 0.57
CA LEU A 124 -5.15 15.58 -0.40
C LEU A 124 -5.94 14.31 -0.63
N PHE A 125 -7.24 14.40 -0.40
CA PHE A 125 -8.19 13.33 -0.62
C PHE A 125 -8.99 13.59 -1.90
N ARG A 126 -9.08 12.59 -2.76
CA ARG A 126 -9.82 12.58 -4.02
C ARG A 126 -10.56 11.25 -4.14
N PRO A 127 -11.88 11.20 -3.91
CA PRO A 127 -12.63 9.96 -4.07
C PRO A 127 -12.60 9.52 -5.54
N ASN A 128 -12.75 8.21 -5.75
CA ASN A 128 -12.78 7.62 -7.08
C ASN A 128 -14.09 7.91 -7.79
N VAL A 129 -14.10 7.69 -9.09
CA VAL A 129 -15.33 7.66 -9.86
C VAL A 129 -16.11 6.39 -9.46
N PRO A 130 -17.37 6.53 -9.01
CA PRO A 130 -18.18 5.40 -8.58
C PRO A 130 -18.63 4.57 -9.77
N THR A 131 -18.70 3.26 -9.56
CA THR A 131 -19.30 2.31 -10.48
C THR A 131 -20.83 2.40 -10.37
N CYS A 132 -21.51 2.58 -11.50
CA CYS A 132 -22.97 2.62 -11.55
C CYS A 132 -23.51 1.49 -12.41
N ASN A 133 -24.43 0.73 -11.84
CA ASN A 133 -25.15 -0.32 -12.54
C ASN A 133 -26.54 0.20 -12.89
N THR A 134 -26.87 0.16 -14.18
CA THR A 134 -28.22 0.43 -14.63
C THR A 134 -28.90 -0.89 -14.89
N SER A 135 -29.90 -1.23 -14.07
CA SER A 135 -30.74 -2.39 -14.34
C SER A 135 -31.65 -2.05 -15.52
N GLN A 136 -31.22 -2.45 -16.72
CA GLN A 136 -32.12 -2.48 -17.86
C GLN A 136 -33.06 -3.66 -17.67
N THR A 137 -34.31 -3.37 -17.37
CA THR A 137 -35.38 -4.34 -17.61
C THR A 137 -35.42 -4.60 -19.13
N SER A 138 -35.50 -5.84 -19.60
CA SER A 138 -35.67 -6.13 -21.04
C SER A 138 -37.14 -5.86 -21.42
N SER A 139 -37.39 -5.27 -22.59
CA SER A 139 -38.78 -5.11 -23.05
C SER A 139 -39.33 -6.50 -23.35
N GLN A 140 -40.49 -6.80 -22.76
CA GLN A 140 -41.17 -8.07 -23.02
C GLN A 140 -41.55 -8.16 -24.50
N ALA A 141 -41.97 -7.03 -25.09
CA ALA A 141 -42.29 -6.97 -26.53
C ALA A 141 -41.05 -7.17 -27.42
N ALA A 142 -39.89 -6.64 -27.02
CA ALA A 142 -38.63 -6.83 -27.75
C ALA A 142 -38.05 -8.25 -27.61
N SER A 143 -38.48 -9.02 -26.61
CA SER A 143 -38.06 -10.41 -26.38
C SER A 143 -38.93 -11.46 -27.09
N LEU A 144 -39.98 -11.03 -27.80
CA LEU A 144 -40.88 -11.93 -28.51
C LEU A 144 -40.24 -12.45 -29.80
N PRO A 145 -40.45 -13.74 -30.15
CA PRO A 145 -40.01 -14.29 -31.42
C PRO A 145 -40.77 -13.64 -32.59
N LEU A 146 -40.16 -13.61 -33.78
CA LEU A 146 -40.70 -12.96 -34.99
C LEU A 146 -42.09 -13.49 -35.41
N ASN A 147 -42.47 -14.69 -34.95
CA ASN A 147 -43.77 -15.32 -35.23
C ASN A 147 -44.82 -15.11 -34.11
N ALA A 148 -44.59 -14.20 -33.15
CA ALA A 148 -45.52 -13.96 -32.05
C ALA A 148 -46.89 -13.47 -32.54
N THR A 149 -47.94 -14.06 -31.98
CA THR A 149 -49.34 -13.74 -32.28
C THR A 149 -49.72 -12.33 -31.81
N ALA A 150 -50.81 -11.77 -32.37
CA ALA A 150 -51.32 -10.46 -31.96
C ALA A 150 -51.68 -10.40 -30.46
N ALA A 151 -52.22 -11.49 -29.91
CA ALA A 151 -52.53 -11.59 -28.49
C ALA A 151 -51.27 -11.53 -27.60
N GLN A 152 -50.19 -12.22 -27.99
CA GLN A 152 -48.91 -12.19 -27.26
C GLN A 152 -48.24 -10.81 -27.31
N ARG A 153 -48.32 -10.12 -28.44
CA ARG A 153 -47.80 -8.74 -28.56
C ARG A 153 -48.59 -7.76 -27.69
N ASN A 154 -49.91 -7.86 -27.67
CA ASN A 154 -50.76 -6.99 -26.85
C ASN A 154 -50.53 -7.23 -25.34
N ALA A 155 -50.36 -8.48 -24.92
CA ALA A 155 -50.02 -8.82 -23.54
C ALA A 155 -48.64 -8.29 -23.13
N ALA A 156 -47.63 -8.44 -24.01
CA ALA A 156 -46.28 -7.92 -23.77
C ALA A 156 -46.24 -6.38 -23.73
N ALA A 157 -46.99 -5.70 -24.60
CA ALA A 157 -47.13 -4.25 -24.58
C ALA A 157 -47.82 -3.74 -23.30
N ALA A 158 -48.83 -4.46 -22.80
CA ALA A 158 -49.47 -4.16 -21.53
C ALA A 158 -48.54 -4.37 -20.33
N ALA A 159 -47.65 -5.36 -20.39
CA ALA A 159 -46.61 -5.58 -19.38
C ALA A 159 -45.53 -4.48 -19.41
N ASP A 160 -45.15 -4.01 -20.61
CA ASP A 160 -44.20 -2.90 -20.78
C ASP A 160 -44.76 -1.55 -20.28
N LEU A 161 -46.09 -1.34 -20.31
CA LEU A 161 -46.76 -0.13 -19.78
C LEU A 161 -46.70 -0.02 -18.25
N ASN A 162 -46.67 -1.14 -17.53
CA ASN A 162 -46.59 -1.18 -16.06
C ASN A 162 -45.14 -1.35 -15.58
N ARG A 163 -44.17 -1.13 -16.46
CA ARG A 163 -42.79 -1.44 -16.20
C ARG A 163 -42.14 -0.37 -15.32
N PRO A 164 -41.40 -0.76 -14.26
CA PRO A 164 -40.61 0.20 -13.50
C PRO A 164 -39.56 0.85 -14.41
N ALA A 165 -39.37 2.17 -14.25
CA ALA A 165 -38.31 2.89 -14.93
C ALA A 165 -36.95 2.23 -14.66
N ALA A 166 -36.03 2.30 -15.63
CA ALA A 166 -34.67 1.83 -15.44
C ALA A 166 -34.08 2.51 -14.21
N GLN A 167 -33.61 1.72 -13.24
CA GLN A 167 -33.00 2.24 -12.03
C GLN A 167 -31.48 2.15 -12.18
N THR A 168 -30.84 3.32 -12.14
CA THR A 168 -29.38 3.41 -12.03
C THR A 168 -29.03 3.48 -10.54
N THR A 169 -28.35 2.46 -10.05
CA THR A 169 -27.80 2.41 -8.70
C THR A 169 -26.29 2.54 -8.78
N CYS A 170 -25.77 3.58 -8.16
CA CYS A 170 -24.35 3.84 -8.03
C CYS A 170 -23.83 3.32 -6.70
N GLU A 171 -22.60 2.85 -6.67
CA GLU A 171 -22.01 2.39 -5.42
C GLU A 171 -21.86 3.53 -4.39
N THR A 172 -21.81 3.14 -3.13
CA THR A 172 -21.42 4.00 -2.01
C THR A 172 -19.92 3.83 -1.80
N LEU A 173 -19.20 4.95 -1.71
CA LEU A 173 -17.74 4.94 -1.55
C LEU A 173 -17.37 5.22 -0.09
N GLY A 174 -16.91 4.19 0.62
CA GLY A 174 -16.39 4.31 1.98
C GLY A 174 -14.87 4.34 2.00
N TYR A 175 -14.28 5.38 2.60
CA TYR A 175 -12.85 5.51 2.80
C TYR A 175 -12.51 5.55 4.28
N THR A 176 -11.53 4.76 4.69
CA THR A 176 -11.01 4.78 6.06
C THR A 176 -9.51 5.01 6.03
N LEU A 177 -9.05 6.03 6.76
CA LEU A 177 -7.65 6.31 7.00
C LEU A 177 -7.31 5.93 8.44
N ASN A 178 -6.54 4.85 8.63
CA ASN A 178 -6.05 4.49 9.96
C ASN A 178 -4.73 5.20 10.23
N VAL A 179 -4.68 5.95 11.33
CA VAL A 179 -3.55 6.77 11.73
C VAL A 179 -3.08 6.38 13.13
N GLU A 180 -1.80 6.60 13.41
CA GLU A 180 -1.21 6.45 14.74
C GLU A 180 -0.30 7.65 14.99
N GLY A 181 -0.63 8.46 16.00
CA GLY A 181 0.13 9.66 16.36
C GLY A 181 1.21 9.39 17.41
N TYR A 182 2.35 10.06 17.23
CA TYR A 182 3.49 10.07 18.16
C TYR A 182 3.71 11.50 18.65
N ALA A 183 3.16 11.82 19.82
CA ALA A 183 3.20 13.17 20.40
C ALA A 183 4.61 13.65 20.77
N ASP A 184 5.51 12.73 21.09
CA ASP A 184 6.89 13.05 21.44
C ASP A 184 7.72 13.55 20.25
N THR A 185 7.42 13.06 19.05
CA THR A 185 8.11 13.46 17.81
C THR A 185 7.26 14.35 16.90
N GLY A 186 5.97 14.51 17.18
CA GLY A 186 5.05 15.24 16.31
C GLY A 186 4.75 14.50 15.02
N GLU A 187 4.74 13.16 15.04
CA GLU A 187 4.70 12.33 13.84
C GLU A 187 3.40 11.53 13.73
N ILE A 188 3.03 11.15 12.50
CA ILE A 188 1.91 10.25 12.25
C ILE A 188 2.32 9.11 11.33
N THR A 189 2.00 7.89 11.74
CA THR A 189 2.09 6.67 10.94
C THR A 189 0.73 6.34 10.35
N PHE A 190 0.72 5.75 9.15
CA PHE A 190 -0.49 5.19 8.56
C PHE A 190 -0.50 3.68 8.70
N ARG A 191 -1.63 3.13 9.16
CA ARG A 191 -1.82 1.69 9.29
C ARG A 191 -2.80 1.19 8.25
N GLN A 192 -2.65 -0.05 7.82
CA GLN A 192 -3.67 -0.68 6.99
C GLN A 192 -4.91 -1.05 7.80
N GLU A 193 -4.74 -1.24 9.11
CA GLU A 193 -5.77 -1.75 10.01
C GLU A 193 -5.71 -1.01 11.34
N CYS A 194 -6.84 -0.87 12.03
CA CYS A 194 -6.91 -0.33 13.39
C CYS A 194 -7.44 -1.39 14.37
N ASP A 195 -6.59 -2.36 14.74
CA ASP A 195 -6.94 -3.39 15.73
C ASP A 195 -7.41 -2.82 17.08
N PRO A 196 -6.80 -1.74 17.65
CA PRO A 196 -7.33 -1.10 18.85
C PRO A 196 -8.75 -0.55 18.68
N CYS A 197 -9.06 0.04 17.51
CA CYS A 197 -10.38 0.56 17.21
C CYS A 197 -11.41 -0.57 17.15
N ASP A 198 -11.09 -1.65 16.43
CA ASP A 198 -11.97 -2.82 16.30
C ASP A 198 -12.29 -3.41 17.68
N LYS A 199 -11.27 -3.60 18.53
CA LYS A 199 -11.44 -4.10 19.90
C LYS A 199 -12.30 -3.18 20.76
N LYS A 200 -12.12 -1.85 20.66
CA LYS A 200 -12.93 -0.87 21.40
C LYS A 200 -14.39 -0.88 20.92
N ALA A 201 -14.62 -1.01 19.62
CA ALA A 201 -15.95 -1.11 19.04
C ALA A 201 -16.65 -2.39 19.50
N GLU A 202 -15.96 -3.53 19.48
CA GLU A 202 -16.50 -4.82 19.94
C GLU A 202 -16.79 -4.85 21.45
N ALA A 203 -16.00 -4.14 22.25
CA ALA A 203 -16.24 -3.98 23.68
C ALA A 203 -17.49 -3.14 23.99
N LYS A 204 -17.89 -2.22 23.09
CA LYS A 204 -19.11 -1.40 23.23
C LYS A 204 -20.39 -2.15 22.84
N LEU A 205 -20.30 -3.29 22.15
CA LEU A 205 -21.46 -4.08 21.75
C LEU A 205 -22.14 -4.71 22.97
N THR A 206 -23.46 -4.57 23.02
CA THR A 206 -24.29 -5.27 24.01
C THR A 206 -24.28 -6.79 23.77
N PRO A 207 -24.60 -7.61 24.79
CA PRO A 207 -24.74 -9.06 24.61
C PRO A 207 -25.75 -9.45 23.52
N GLU A 208 -26.82 -8.67 23.37
CA GLU A 208 -27.86 -8.89 22.35
C GLU A 208 -27.35 -8.59 20.94
N GLU A 209 -26.63 -7.48 20.74
CA GLU A 209 -26.02 -7.15 19.45
C GLU A 209 -24.94 -8.16 19.06
N ARG A 210 -24.15 -8.63 20.04
CA ARG A 210 -23.16 -9.68 19.81
C ARG A 210 -23.83 -11.00 19.40
N ALA A 211 -24.90 -11.38 20.08
CA ALA A 211 -25.69 -12.56 19.72
C ALA A 211 -26.37 -12.40 18.35
N ALA A 212 -26.88 -11.21 18.00
CA ALA A 212 -27.46 -10.94 16.69
C ALA A 212 -26.41 -11.06 15.57
N ARG A 213 -25.20 -10.52 15.78
CA ARG A 213 -24.09 -10.63 14.82
C ARG A 213 -23.66 -12.07 14.63
N GLN A 214 -23.52 -12.84 15.71
CA GLN A 214 -23.23 -14.28 15.66
C GLN A 214 -24.33 -15.08 14.97
N ARG A 215 -25.61 -14.74 15.21
CA ARG A 215 -26.74 -15.36 14.50
C ARG A 215 -26.73 -15.01 13.01
N GLN A 216 -26.36 -13.79 12.65
CA GLN A 216 -26.28 -13.37 11.25
C GLN A 216 -25.14 -14.07 10.51
N GLU A 217 -23.97 -14.20 11.15
CA GLU A 217 -22.84 -14.99 10.64
C GLU A 217 -23.21 -16.49 10.53
N ALA A 218 -23.88 -17.04 11.54
CA ALA A 218 -24.34 -18.43 11.53
C ALA A 218 -25.43 -18.68 10.47
N ALA A 219 -26.37 -17.73 10.29
CA ALA A 219 -27.42 -17.80 9.28
C ALA A 219 -26.86 -17.68 7.86
N MET A 220 -25.83 -16.84 7.66
CA MET A 220 -25.08 -16.80 6.41
C MET A 220 -24.44 -18.17 6.15
N ASN A 221 -23.72 -18.73 7.13
CA ASN A 221 -23.11 -20.06 7.02
C ASN A 221 -24.13 -21.20 6.81
N GLN A 222 -25.34 -21.11 7.35
CA GLN A 222 -26.41 -22.09 7.14
C GLN A 222 -27.11 -21.95 5.78
N ALA A 223 -27.40 -20.74 5.31
CA ALA A 223 -27.92 -20.50 3.97
C ALA A 223 -26.93 -21.00 2.89
N ILE A 224 -25.62 -20.93 3.19
CA ILE A 224 -24.51 -21.47 2.40
C ILE A 224 -24.54 -23.01 2.34
N GLY A 225 -24.87 -23.69 3.44
CA GLY A 225 -24.96 -25.15 3.51
C GLY A 225 -26.15 -25.75 2.76
N GLY A 226 -27.22 -24.97 2.53
CA GLY A 226 -28.40 -25.41 1.80
C GLY A 226 -28.28 -25.35 0.27
N LEU A 227 -27.42 -24.47 -0.27
CA LEU A 227 -27.29 -24.23 -1.71
C LEU A 227 -26.40 -25.25 -2.43
N THR A 228 -25.51 -25.94 -1.72
CA THR A 228 -24.66 -27.03 -2.25
C THR A 228 -25.47 -28.29 -2.61
N GLY A 229 -26.71 -28.42 -2.13
CA GLY A 229 -27.60 -29.55 -2.41
C GLY A 229 -28.41 -29.47 -3.71
N LEU A 230 -28.32 -28.38 -4.48
CA LEU A 230 -29.20 -28.11 -5.64
C LEU A 230 -28.65 -28.58 -7.00
N GLY A 231 -27.91 -29.69 -7.03
CA GLY A 231 -27.40 -30.28 -8.29
C GLY A 231 -26.23 -29.49 -8.93
N PRO A 232 -26.07 -29.49 -10.27
CA PRO A 232 -24.89 -28.92 -10.95
C PRO A 232 -24.67 -27.43 -10.70
N ALA A 233 -25.76 -26.66 -10.54
CA ALA A 233 -25.69 -25.26 -10.12
C ALA A 233 -25.12 -25.14 -8.69
N GLY A 234 -25.52 -26.04 -7.78
CA GLY A 234 -24.98 -26.12 -6.42
C GLY A 234 -23.49 -26.46 -6.36
N ALA A 235 -22.96 -27.24 -7.32
CA ALA A 235 -21.52 -27.50 -7.44
C ALA A 235 -20.73 -26.28 -7.96
N PHE A 236 -21.31 -25.52 -8.90
CA PHE A 236 -20.73 -24.25 -9.36
C PHE A 236 -20.69 -23.22 -8.23
N PHE A 237 -21.80 -23.01 -7.52
CA PHE A 237 -21.83 -22.16 -6.33
C PHE A 237 -20.88 -22.68 -5.23
N GLY A 238 -20.81 -23.99 -5.02
CA GLY A 238 -19.86 -24.61 -4.09
C GLY A 238 -18.40 -24.29 -4.41
N SER A 239 -17.99 -24.31 -5.68
CA SER A 239 -16.61 -24.00 -6.10
C SER A 239 -16.28 -22.50 -6.08
N VAL A 240 -17.23 -21.63 -6.48
CA VAL A 240 -17.12 -20.17 -6.31
C VAL A 240 -16.99 -19.81 -4.83
N MET A 241 -17.74 -20.49 -3.96
CA MET A 241 -17.72 -20.25 -2.51
C MET A 241 -16.50 -20.86 -1.82
N GLN A 242 -16.01 -22.02 -2.27
CA GLN A 242 -14.74 -22.57 -1.79
C GLN A 242 -13.58 -21.61 -2.11
N ARG A 243 -13.63 -20.97 -3.29
CA ARG A 243 -12.68 -19.93 -3.67
C ARG A 243 -12.83 -18.67 -2.81
N GLN A 244 -14.05 -18.19 -2.54
CA GLN A 244 -14.27 -17.07 -1.62
C GLN A 244 -13.82 -17.39 -0.17
N ASN A 245 -14.04 -18.61 0.31
CA ASN A 245 -13.58 -19.03 1.64
C ASN A 245 -12.05 -19.13 1.70
N GLN A 246 -11.42 -19.60 0.63
CA GLN A 246 -9.95 -19.59 0.50
C GLN A 246 -9.43 -18.15 0.44
N GLU A 247 -10.03 -17.28 -0.36
CA GLU A 247 -9.67 -15.86 -0.45
C GLU A 247 -9.84 -15.17 0.91
N ALA A 248 -10.93 -15.45 1.64
CA ALA A 248 -11.15 -14.93 2.98
C ALA A 248 -10.16 -15.50 4.01
N ALA A 249 -9.79 -16.78 3.92
CA ALA A 249 -8.79 -17.38 4.78
C ALA A 249 -7.39 -16.83 4.50
N ASP A 250 -7.04 -16.65 3.22
CA ASP A 250 -5.80 -16.02 2.78
C ASP A 250 -5.76 -14.56 3.21
N GLU A 251 -6.89 -13.84 3.13
CA GLU A 251 -7.01 -12.48 3.61
C GLU A 251 -6.87 -12.39 5.13
N ARG A 252 -7.47 -13.32 5.89
CA ARG A 252 -7.28 -13.42 7.35
C ARG A 252 -5.82 -13.69 7.71
N LYS A 253 -5.17 -14.63 7.03
CA LYS A 253 -3.75 -14.93 7.24
C LYS A 253 -2.86 -13.74 6.86
N ALA A 254 -3.18 -13.04 5.77
CA ALA A 254 -2.49 -11.82 5.39
C ALA A 254 -2.70 -10.71 6.43
N ARG A 255 -3.91 -10.57 6.96
CA ARG A 255 -4.26 -9.66 8.06
C ARG A 255 -3.46 -9.97 9.32
N GLU A 256 -3.46 -11.20 9.78
CA GLU A 256 -2.65 -11.66 10.92
C GLU A 256 -1.15 -11.36 10.71
N SER A 257 -0.64 -11.57 9.49
CA SER A 257 0.76 -11.24 9.18
C SER A 257 1.05 -9.74 9.25
N ARG A 258 0.09 -8.86 8.91
CA ARG A 258 0.24 -7.40 8.97
C ARG A 258 0.11 -6.86 10.39
N LEU A 259 -0.74 -7.49 11.19
CA LEU A 259 -0.90 -7.20 12.62
C LEU A 259 0.20 -7.84 13.48
N SER A 260 1.09 -8.63 12.88
CA SER A 260 2.18 -9.25 13.63
C SER A 260 3.01 -8.18 14.34
N PRO A 261 3.24 -8.34 15.66
CA PRO A 261 3.94 -7.33 16.43
C PRO A 261 5.36 -7.16 15.91
N THR A 262 5.91 -5.94 16.00
CA THR A 262 7.31 -5.67 15.70
C THR A 262 8.19 -6.60 16.53
N GLN A 263 9.07 -7.37 15.89
CA GLN A 263 9.91 -8.35 16.58
C GLN A 263 11.33 -7.84 16.72
N ARG A 264 11.91 -7.92 17.92
CA ARG A 264 13.34 -7.68 18.07
C ARG A 264 14.12 -8.85 17.47
N MET A 265 15.11 -8.54 16.64
CA MET A 265 15.91 -9.51 15.92
C MET A 265 17.40 -9.26 16.14
N ASP A 266 18.14 -10.33 16.44
CA ASP A 266 19.58 -10.28 16.57
C ASP A 266 20.29 -10.41 15.21
N TRP A 267 21.49 -9.83 15.09
CA TRP A 267 22.27 -9.87 13.86
C TRP A 267 22.60 -11.30 13.41
N SER A 268 22.85 -12.22 14.35
CA SER A 268 23.12 -13.62 14.01
C SER A 268 21.95 -14.28 13.29
N ASP A 269 20.73 -14.03 13.75
CA ASP A 269 19.51 -14.61 13.20
C ASP A 269 19.18 -13.97 11.86
N LEU A 270 19.32 -12.64 11.77
CA LEU A 270 19.12 -11.91 10.53
C LEU A 270 20.08 -12.38 9.44
N LEU A 271 21.38 -12.43 9.73
CA LEU A 271 22.38 -12.88 8.76
C LEU A 271 22.19 -14.36 8.39
N THR A 272 21.74 -15.20 9.33
CA THR A 272 21.41 -16.60 9.04
C THR A 272 20.21 -16.71 8.10
N ALA A 273 19.18 -15.87 8.28
CA ALA A 273 18.05 -15.80 7.37
C ALA A 273 18.48 -15.32 5.97
N LEU A 274 19.34 -14.29 5.90
CA LEU A 274 19.85 -13.69 4.66
C LEU A 274 20.79 -14.61 3.85
N ARG A 275 21.44 -15.58 4.51
CA ARG A 275 22.38 -16.52 3.86
C ARG A 275 21.71 -17.63 3.05
N LYS A 276 20.41 -17.88 3.19
CA LYS A 276 19.71 -18.94 2.45
C LYS A 276 19.16 -18.39 1.12
N PRO A 277 19.79 -18.67 -0.03
CA PRO A 277 19.27 -18.21 -1.32
C PRO A 277 17.93 -18.87 -1.62
N GLY A 278 16.92 -18.06 -1.97
CA GLY A 278 15.61 -18.52 -2.40
C GLY A 278 14.54 -17.42 -2.35
N SER A 279 13.47 -17.58 -3.12
CA SER A 279 12.35 -16.62 -3.25
C SER A 279 11.51 -16.42 -1.97
N LYS A 280 11.91 -17.01 -0.84
CA LYS A 280 11.17 -17.08 0.42
C LYS A 280 11.89 -16.44 1.60
N ILE A 281 12.95 -15.66 1.36
CA ILE A 281 13.72 -15.02 2.44
C ILE A 281 12.82 -14.10 3.28
N TRP A 282 11.91 -13.39 2.61
CA TRP A 282 10.91 -12.50 3.20
C TRP A 282 9.72 -13.24 3.86
N GLU A 283 9.61 -14.58 3.72
CA GLU A 283 8.67 -15.38 4.52
C GLU A 283 9.23 -15.68 5.93
N LYS A 284 10.55 -15.56 6.11
CA LYS A 284 11.25 -15.91 7.37
C LYS A 284 11.68 -14.72 8.19
N ILE A 285 11.88 -13.58 7.55
CA ILE A 285 12.18 -12.32 8.22
C ILE A 285 10.84 -11.61 8.47
N PRO A 286 10.52 -11.25 9.73
CA PRO A 286 9.31 -10.48 10.02
C PRO A 286 9.33 -9.17 9.24
N ARG A 287 8.16 -8.71 8.78
CA ARG A 287 8.08 -7.45 8.01
C ARG A 287 8.56 -6.25 8.81
N ASN A 288 8.19 -6.18 10.09
CA ASN A 288 8.61 -5.11 10.99
C ASN A 288 9.54 -5.68 12.06
N ILE A 289 10.77 -5.18 12.11
CA ILE A 289 11.76 -5.63 13.09
C ILE A 289 12.35 -4.47 13.87
N ILE A 290 12.86 -4.79 15.06
CA ILE A 290 13.73 -3.93 15.85
C ILE A 290 15.13 -4.54 15.83
N ILE A 291 16.12 -3.82 15.32
CA ILE A 291 17.52 -4.24 15.35
C ILE A 291 18.39 -3.19 16.03
N ARG A 292 19.38 -3.65 16.79
CA ARG A 292 20.36 -2.79 17.47
C ARG A 292 21.72 -3.00 16.85
N GLY A 293 22.38 -1.95 16.39
CA GLY A 293 23.70 -2.04 15.78
C GLY A 293 24.56 -0.80 16.00
N THR A 294 25.86 -0.96 15.74
CA THR A 294 26.84 0.11 15.84
C THR A 294 27.07 0.69 14.45
N VAL A 295 26.83 1.99 14.27
CA VAL A 295 26.97 2.65 12.97
C VAL A 295 28.44 2.63 12.54
N SER A 296 28.73 2.06 11.37
CA SER A 296 30.08 1.99 10.80
C SER A 296 30.32 3.10 9.76
N SER A 297 29.30 3.42 8.95
CA SER A 297 29.34 4.53 8.02
C SER A 297 27.93 5.06 7.73
N VAL A 298 27.87 6.31 7.30
CA VAL A 298 26.66 6.94 6.77
C VAL A 298 26.99 7.47 5.39
N GLU A 299 26.22 7.06 4.39
CA GLU A 299 26.38 7.51 3.01
C GLU A 299 25.12 8.21 2.55
N VAL A 300 25.28 9.31 1.81
CA VAL A 300 24.18 9.94 1.09
C VAL A 300 24.35 9.59 -0.39
N SER A 301 23.36 8.90 -0.93
CA SER A 301 23.33 8.46 -2.31
C SER A 301 22.11 9.04 -3.05
N LYS A 302 22.21 9.20 -4.36
CA LYS A 302 21.05 9.52 -5.19
C LYS A 302 20.41 8.22 -5.64
N ASP A 303 19.08 8.21 -5.69
CA ASP A 303 18.35 7.08 -6.27
C ASP A 303 18.76 6.88 -7.73
N THR A 304 18.81 5.62 -8.16
CA THR A 304 19.28 5.26 -9.50
C THR A 304 18.21 5.51 -10.57
N PHE A 305 16.93 5.43 -10.20
CA PHE A 305 15.77 5.62 -11.07
C PHE A 305 15.20 7.04 -10.97
N GLU A 306 15.24 7.64 -9.77
CA GLU A 306 14.72 8.98 -9.51
C GLU A 306 15.81 9.90 -8.94
N PRO A 307 16.66 10.54 -9.77
CA PRO A 307 17.85 11.28 -9.30
C PRO A 307 17.55 12.48 -8.38
N ASN A 308 16.28 12.88 -8.27
CA ASN A 308 15.80 13.91 -7.34
C ASN A 308 15.61 13.37 -5.91
N ILE A 309 15.55 12.06 -5.72
CA ILE A 309 15.48 11.42 -4.41
C ILE A 309 16.91 11.15 -3.93
N GLN A 310 17.19 11.61 -2.71
CA GLN A 310 18.41 11.28 -2.00
C GLN A 310 18.10 10.29 -0.90
N TRP A 311 18.86 9.20 -0.85
CA TRP A 311 18.83 8.20 0.19
C TRP A 311 19.99 8.43 1.15
N VAL A 312 19.70 8.32 2.44
CA VAL A 312 20.71 8.17 3.49
C VAL A 312 20.78 6.69 3.83
N ASP A 313 21.92 6.08 3.56
CA ASP A 313 22.22 4.69 3.89
C ASP A 313 23.12 4.64 5.13
N VAL A 314 22.67 3.94 6.16
CA VAL A 314 23.41 3.72 7.41
C VAL A 314 23.88 2.27 7.45
N ALA A 315 25.20 2.09 7.40
CA ALA A 315 25.83 0.79 7.54
C ALA A 315 26.11 0.47 9.01
N PHE A 316 26.09 -0.81 9.32
CA PHE A 316 26.38 -1.32 10.66
C PHE A 316 27.67 -2.12 10.67
N ARG A 317 28.42 -2.01 11.76
CA ARG A 317 29.64 -2.79 11.98
C ARG A 317 29.36 -4.29 12.01
N GLU A 318 28.17 -4.66 12.48
CA GLU A 318 27.70 -6.05 12.59
C GLU A 318 27.26 -6.65 11.24
N SER A 319 27.00 -5.80 10.23
CA SER A 319 26.71 -6.28 8.87
C SER A 319 28.02 -6.57 8.11
N PRO A 320 28.19 -7.78 7.56
CA PRO A 320 29.32 -8.08 6.67
C PRO A 320 29.33 -7.12 5.47
N VAL A 321 30.54 -6.79 5.02
CA VAL A 321 30.77 -6.00 3.81
C VAL A 321 31.23 -6.94 2.70
N THR A 322 30.53 -6.93 1.58
CA THR A 322 30.85 -7.72 0.40
C THR A 322 31.49 -6.83 -0.65
N ASP A 323 32.70 -7.19 -1.06
CA ASP A 323 33.32 -6.63 -2.25
C ASP A 323 32.62 -7.20 -3.49
N VAL A 324 32.11 -6.33 -4.35
CA VAL A 324 31.35 -6.68 -5.55
C VAL A 324 32.16 -6.48 -6.84
N GLY A 325 33.49 -6.39 -6.70
CA GLY A 325 34.44 -6.43 -7.80
C GLY A 325 35.12 -5.09 -8.10
N PRO A 326 36.11 -5.10 -9.02
CA PRO A 326 36.90 -3.93 -9.34
C PRO A 326 36.03 -2.79 -9.88
N ASN A 327 36.30 -1.56 -9.43
CA ASN A 327 35.55 -0.34 -9.74
C ASN A 327 34.12 -0.26 -9.16
N ARG A 328 33.73 -1.17 -8.28
CA ARG A 328 32.49 -1.06 -7.51
C ARG A 328 32.79 -0.88 -6.04
N ARG A 329 31.98 -0.07 -5.37
CA ARG A 329 32.14 0.13 -3.92
C ARG A 329 31.68 -1.11 -3.16
N PRO A 330 32.33 -1.46 -2.04
CA PRO A 330 31.85 -2.54 -1.18
C PRO A 330 30.45 -2.22 -0.65
N TYR A 331 29.58 -3.22 -0.56
CA TYR A 331 28.23 -3.09 -0.03
C TYR A 331 28.10 -3.80 1.31
N SER A 332 27.37 -3.21 2.24
CA SER A 332 26.90 -3.97 3.41
C SER A 332 25.86 -4.99 2.98
N GLU A 333 25.92 -6.22 3.50
CA GLU A 333 24.89 -7.24 3.24
C GLU A 333 23.51 -6.76 3.69
N PHE A 334 23.44 -5.99 4.77
CA PHE A 334 22.23 -5.39 5.28
C PHE A 334 22.48 -3.97 5.81
N ASN A 335 21.58 -3.04 5.51
CA ASN A 335 21.70 -1.65 5.95
C ASN A 335 20.34 -1.05 6.36
N VAL A 336 20.36 0.16 6.88
CA VAL A 336 19.16 0.98 7.09
C VAL A 336 19.16 2.10 6.07
N CYS A 337 18.01 2.43 5.50
CA CYS A 337 17.92 3.61 4.65
C CYS A 337 16.67 4.47 4.87
N THR A 338 16.78 5.73 4.48
CA THR A 338 15.67 6.66 4.40
C THR A 338 15.86 7.70 3.31
N SER A 339 14.75 8.23 2.78
CA SER A 339 14.77 9.35 1.83
C SER A 339 14.67 10.72 2.52
N SER A 340 14.63 10.76 3.86
CA SER A 340 14.41 11.97 4.66
C SER A 340 15.56 12.18 5.65
N GLN A 341 16.49 13.10 5.34
CA GLN A 341 17.71 13.33 6.12
C GLN A 341 17.40 13.88 7.53
N ASP A 342 16.34 14.68 7.61
CA ASP A 342 15.85 15.32 8.83
C ASP A 342 15.46 14.32 9.94
N ILE A 343 15.17 13.05 9.59
CA ILE A 343 15.02 11.94 10.57
C ILE A 343 16.26 11.81 11.45
N PHE A 344 17.43 11.88 10.83
CA PHE A 344 18.70 11.76 11.55
C PHE A 344 19.15 13.09 12.12
N GLU A 345 18.89 14.21 11.43
CA GLU A 345 19.22 15.54 11.95
C GLU A 345 18.52 15.84 13.27
N ASP A 346 17.24 15.46 13.40
CA ASP A 346 16.44 15.66 14.61
C ASP A 346 17.05 14.98 15.86
N ARG A 347 17.78 13.87 15.67
CA ARG A 347 18.33 13.06 16.76
C ARG A 347 19.83 13.23 16.95
N PHE A 348 20.57 13.50 15.88
CA PHE A 348 22.03 13.47 15.87
C PHE A 348 22.66 14.81 15.47
N GLY A 349 21.86 15.83 15.15
CA GLY A 349 22.33 17.15 14.71
C GLY A 349 22.55 17.23 13.19
N ALA A 350 22.78 18.44 12.68
CA ALA A 350 23.02 18.69 11.26
C ALA A 350 24.25 17.94 10.70
N ASP A 351 25.18 17.55 11.58
CA ASP A 351 26.37 16.75 11.30
C ASP A 351 26.14 15.24 11.48
N PHE A 352 24.90 14.75 11.42
CA PHE A 352 24.57 13.34 11.66
C PHE A 352 25.43 12.34 10.88
N SER A 353 25.86 12.70 9.66
CA SER A 353 26.67 11.83 8.80
C SER A 353 28.02 11.45 9.41
N THR A 354 28.59 12.29 10.28
CA THR A 354 29.79 12.00 11.04
C THR A 354 29.46 11.67 12.50
N SER A 355 28.49 12.37 13.09
CA SER A 355 28.19 12.27 14.52
C SER A 355 27.55 10.93 14.90
N MET A 356 26.97 10.21 13.94
CA MET A 356 26.41 8.86 14.18
C MET A 356 27.47 7.77 14.22
N ILE A 357 28.61 7.95 13.55
CA ILE A 357 29.63 6.91 13.38
C ILE A 357 30.17 6.48 14.76
N GLY A 358 30.18 5.18 15.01
CA GLY A 358 30.60 4.58 16.27
C GLY A 358 29.53 4.57 17.37
N LYS A 359 28.38 5.26 17.18
CA LYS A 359 27.26 5.18 18.13
C LYS A 359 26.45 3.91 17.90
N THR A 360 25.93 3.36 18.99
CA THR A 360 24.96 2.27 18.94
C THR A 360 23.55 2.85 18.83
N VAL A 361 22.80 2.41 17.83
CA VAL A 361 21.42 2.81 17.57
C VAL A 361 20.52 1.60 17.55
N GLU A 362 19.29 1.78 18.03
CA GLU A 362 18.19 0.85 17.86
C GLU A 362 17.27 1.39 16.77
N ILE A 363 16.94 0.53 15.81
CA ILE A 363 16.16 0.86 14.63
C ILE A 363 14.94 -0.02 14.58
N GLU A 364 13.76 0.60 14.49
CA GLU A 364 12.47 -0.04 14.24
C GLU A 364 12.02 0.29 12.83
N GLY A 365 11.75 -0.70 11.98
CA GLY A 365 11.25 -0.40 10.64
C GLY A 365 10.87 -1.61 9.81
N GLU A 366 10.40 -1.33 8.59
CA GLU A 366 9.99 -2.36 7.65
C GLU A 366 11.20 -2.90 6.89
N THR A 367 11.35 -4.23 6.86
CA THR A 367 12.38 -4.88 6.07
C THR A 367 12.04 -4.85 4.59
N GLN A 368 12.97 -4.37 3.77
CA GLN A 368 12.79 -4.24 2.31
C GLN A 368 13.99 -4.79 1.54
N GLY A 369 13.74 -5.25 0.32
CA GLY A 369 14.74 -5.90 -0.53
C GLY A 369 15.19 -5.14 -1.78
N ALA A 370 14.60 -3.98 -2.09
CA ALA A 370 14.73 -3.40 -3.43
C ALA A 370 15.09 -1.91 -3.50
N VAL A 371 14.96 -1.16 -2.40
CA VAL A 371 15.03 0.33 -2.44
C VAL A 371 16.30 0.88 -1.78
N CYS A 372 16.81 0.21 -0.74
CA CYS A 372 18.05 0.61 -0.07
C CYS A 372 19.28 -0.06 -0.70
N ARG A 373 20.48 0.48 -0.41
CA ARG A 373 21.75 -0.09 -0.92
C ARG A 373 22.19 -1.42 -0.32
N GLY A 374 21.47 -2.00 0.64
CA GLY A 374 21.84 -3.28 1.23
C GLY A 374 21.80 -4.43 0.21
N LEU A 375 22.88 -5.20 0.11
CA LEU A 375 23.04 -6.21 -0.96
C LEU A 375 22.00 -7.34 -0.89
N ARG A 376 21.64 -7.77 0.32
CA ARG A 376 20.68 -8.87 0.56
C ARG A 376 19.36 -8.40 1.15
N GLY A 377 19.30 -7.16 1.63
CA GLY A 377 18.13 -6.59 2.27
C GLY A 377 18.47 -5.35 3.07
N SER A 378 17.44 -4.72 3.63
CA SER A 378 17.56 -3.48 4.37
C SER A 378 16.36 -3.24 5.28
N ILE A 379 16.45 -2.25 6.16
CA ILE A 379 15.29 -1.66 6.83
C ILE A 379 15.07 -0.26 6.25
N ARG A 380 13.85 0.00 5.80
CA ARG A 380 13.43 1.35 5.46
C ARG A 380 12.81 2.01 6.68
N ILE A 381 13.26 3.22 6.97
CA ILE A 381 12.65 4.10 7.97
C ILE A 381 12.13 5.38 7.30
N THR A 382 11.07 5.93 7.87
CA THR A 382 10.31 7.06 7.35
C THR A 382 10.00 8.10 8.42
N LEU A 383 10.19 7.74 9.70
CA LEU A 383 9.92 8.58 10.86
C LEU A 383 11.11 8.61 11.85
N ALA A 384 11.24 9.69 12.61
CA ALA A 384 12.33 9.92 13.56
C ALA A 384 12.21 9.07 14.83
N HIS A 385 11.01 8.70 15.28
CA HIS A 385 10.86 7.82 16.45
C HIS A 385 11.39 6.38 16.22
N GLN A 386 11.53 5.99 14.95
CA GLN A 386 12.06 4.69 14.52
C GLN A 386 13.57 4.56 14.79
N VAL A 387 14.26 5.66 15.07
CA VAL A 387 15.69 5.69 15.38
C VAL A 387 15.90 6.14 16.81
N ARG A 388 16.44 5.24 17.63
CA ARG A 388 16.71 5.52 19.04
C ARG A 388 18.20 5.39 19.31
N PRO A 389 18.89 6.47 19.73
CA PRO A 389 20.24 6.35 20.23
C PRO A 389 20.19 5.49 21.49
N VAL A 390 20.99 4.42 21.53
CA VAL A 390 21.15 3.64 22.74
C VAL A 390 22.25 4.31 23.53
N GLN A 391 21.98 4.67 24.80
CA GLN A 391 23.04 5.06 25.72
C GLN A 391 23.98 3.87 25.89
N SER A 392 25.05 3.83 25.11
CA SER A 392 26.23 3.05 25.47
C SER A 392 26.72 3.60 26.80
N ALA A 393 27.02 2.71 27.75
CA ALA A 393 27.77 3.10 28.94
C ALA A 393 28.95 3.96 28.46
N ARG A 394 29.02 5.20 28.96
CA ARG A 394 30.13 6.10 28.65
C ARG A 394 31.41 5.34 29.00
N PHE A 395 32.19 4.95 27.99
CA PHE A 395 33.58 4.63 28.27
C PHE A 395 34.23 5.94 28.70
N GLU A 396 34.84 5.94 29.88
CA GLU A 396 35.48 7.14 30.41
C GLU A 396 36.51 7.67 29.39
N PRO A 397 36.50 8.98 29.11
CA PRO A 397 37.50 9.59 28.24
C PRO A 397 38.88 9.43 28.89
N GLY A 398 39.69 8.53 28.33
CA GLY A 398 40.99 8.14 28.89
C GLY A 398 41.28 6.64 28.85
N THR A 399 40.29 5.78 28.58
CA THR A 399 40.57 4.38 28.27
C THR A 399 40.94 4.23 26.80
N VAL A 400 42.24 4.26 26.53
CA VAL A 400 42.82 3.74 25.28
C VAL A 400 42.22 2.35 25.05
N PRO A 401 41.58 2.06 23.91
CA PRO A 401 41.19 0.70 23.59
C PRO A 401 42.47 -0.13 23.63
N LYS A 402 42.56 -1.09 24.57
CA LYS A 402 43.58 -2.13 24.46
C LYS A 402 43.37 -2.74 23.09
N PHE A 403 44.33 -2.51 22.19
CA PHE A 403 44.50 -3.25 20.96
C PHE A 403 44.27 -4.72 21.29
N VAL A 404 43.18 -5.27 20.78
CA VAL A 404 43.01 -6.71 20.70
C VAL A 404 44.11 -7.18 19.75
N PRO A 405 45.02 -8.08 20.16
CA PRO A 405 46.06 -8.57 19.28
C PRO A 405 45.44 -9.24 18.06
N LEU A 406 46.12 -9.03 16.93
CA LEU A 406 45.99 -9.66 15.62
C LEU A 406 44.96 -10.79 15.50
N THR A 407 44.05 -10.58 14.54
CA THR A 407 43.46 -11.59 13.67
C THR A 407 44.28 -12.89 13.68
N PRO A 408 43.69 -14.08 13.97
CA PRO A 408 44.37 -15.32 13.63
C PRO A 408 44.72 -15.24 12.14
N GLU A 409 45.99 -15.51 11.81
CA GLU A 409 46.47 -15.62 10.43
C GLU A 409 45.41 -16.43 9.65
N PRO A 410 44.89 -15.91 8.52
CA PRO A 410 44.00 -16.71 7.69
C PRO A 410 44.73 -18.02 7.39
N PRO A 411 44.05 -19.18 7.44
CA PRO A 411 44.69 -20.45 7.18
C PRO A 411 45.45 -20.33 5.86
N LYS A 412 46.76 -20.61 5.88
CA LYS A 412 47.61 -20.59 4.69
C LYS A 412 47.04 -21.62 3.72
N LEU A 413 46.21 -21.14 2.80
CA LEU A 413 45.64 -21.93 1.73
C LEU A 413 46.81 -22.49 0.91
N THR A 414 46.79 -23.78 0.64
CA THR A 414 47.79 -24.36 -0.26
C THR A 414 47.63 -23.73 -1.65
N PRO A 415 48.68 -23.70 -2.49
CA PRO A 415 48.59 -23.19 -3.86
C PRO A 415 47.43 -23.82 -4.66
N GLU A 416 47.13 -25.09 -4.40
CA GLU A 416 45.99 -25.80 -5.00
C GLU A 416 44.62 -25.25 -4.53
N GLN A 417 44.50 -24.85 -3.26
CA GLN A 417 43.27 -24.27 -2.73
C GLN A 417 43.06 -22.84 -3.22
N VAL A 418 44.13 -22.08 -3.42
CA VAL A 418 44.07 -20.73 -4.04
C VAL A 418 43.63 -20.84 -5.49
N GLU A 419 44.17 -21.79 -6.25
CA GLU A 419 43.78 -21.99 -7.65
C GLU A 419 42.35 -22.53 -7.77
N ALA A 420 41.92 -23.43 -6.90
CA ALA A 420 40.54 -23.90 -6.86
C ALA A 420 39.54 -22.77 -6.52
N LEU A 421 39.91 -21.85 -5.63
CA LEU A 421 39.12 -20.66 -5.32
C LEU A 421 39.04 -19.69 -6.50
N ARG A 422 40.16 -19.48 -7.21
CA ARG A 422 40.21 -18.63 -8.41
C ARG A 422 39.29 -19.16 -9.51
N VAL A 423 39.41 -20.46 -9.83
CA VAL A 423 38.57 -21.12 -10.84
C VAL A 423 37.09 -21.07 -10.46
N ARG A 424 36.77 -21.20 -9.17
CA ARG A 424 35.40 -21.09 -8.67
C ARG A 424 34.85 -19.67 -8.80
N GLN A 425 35.64 -18.65 -8.43
CA GLN A 425 35.25 -17.24 -8.57
C GLN A 425 35.07 -16.83 -10.02
N GLU A 426 35.93 -17.30 -10.93
CA GLU A 426 35.80 -17.06 -12.37
C GLU A 426 34.52 -17.68 -12.92
N LYS A 427 34.18 -18.90 -12.51
CA LYS A 427 32.93 -19.54 -12.89
C LYS A 427 31.70 -18.81 -12.34
N GLU A 428 31.74 -18.39 -11.07
CA GLU A 428 30.64 -17.63 -10.45
C GLU A 428 30.46 -16.24 -11.12
N ALA A 429 31.55 -15.59 -11.53
CA ALA A 429 31.52 -14.34 -12.28
C ALA A 429 30.94 -14.51 -13.70
N ASP A 430 31.31 -15.59 -14.40
CA ASP A 430 30.76 -15.93 -15.72
C ASP A 430 29.26 -16.23 -15.65
N ASP A 431 28.82 -16.98 -14.65
CA ASP A 431 27.41 -17.30 -14.44
C ASP A 431 26.60 -16.04 -14.07
N ALA A 432 27.17 -15.14 -13.25
CA ALA A 432 26.56 -13.85 -12.93
C ALA A 432 26.45 -12.94 -14.16
N ASN A 433 27.48 -12.89 -15.00
CA ASN A 433 27.45 -12.10 -16.25
C ASN A 433 26.41 -12.62 -17.23
N LYS A 434 26.30 -13.95 -17.41
CA LYS A 434 25.23 -14.57 -18.22
C LYS A 434 23.85 -14.25 -17.67
N TYR A 435 23.69 -14.25 -16.35
CA TYR A 435 22.42 -13.90 -15.71
C TYR A 435 22.04 -12.43 -15.95
N ILE A 436 22.99 -11.50 -15.82
CA ILE A 436 22.76 -10.07 -16.08
C ILE A 436 22.41 -9.83 -17.56
N GLN A 437 23.12 -10.46 -18.49
CA GLN A 437 22.81 -10.37 -19.92
C GLN A 437 21.39 -10.84 -20.22
N LYS A 438 20.96 -11.95 -19.59
CA LYS A 438 19.60 -12.46 -19.72
C LYS A 438 18.55 -11.48 -19.17
N ILE A 439 18.79 -10.85 -18.02
CA ILE A 439 17.88 -9.83 -17.47
C ILE A 439 17.76 -8.65 -18.43
N GLN A 440 18.88 -8.18 -19.00
CA GLN A 440 18.87 -7.07 -19.95
C GLN A 440 18.12 -7.43 -21.24
N GLU A 441 18.27 -8.67 -21.73
CA GLU A 441 17.53 -9.16 -22.89
C GLU A 441 16.04 -9.28 -22.62
N ASP A 442 15.66 -9.87 -21.47
CA ASP A 442 14.26 -9.99 -21.04
C ASP A 442 13.62 -8.61 -20.84
N SER A 443 14.37 -7.63 -20.31
CA SER A 443 13.92 -6.25 -20.16
C SER A 443 13.67 -5.56 -21.50
N ARG A 444 14.54 -5.77 -22.51
CA ARG A 444 14.32 -5.24 -23.87
C ARG A 444 13.08 -5.87 -24.51
N LYS A 445 12.90 -7.18 -24.35
CA LYS A 445 11.71 -7.90 -24.83
C LYS A 445 10.43 -7.40 -24.15
N GLN A 446 10.48 -7.09 -22.85
CA GLN A 446 9.36 -6.49 -22.13
C GLN A 446 9.01 -5.09 -22.64
N ALA A 447 10.02 -4.25 -22.89
CA ALA A 447 9.80 -2.91 -23.44
C ALA A 447 9.16 -2.97 -24.83
N ALA A 448 9.64 -3.86 -25.71
CA ALA A 448 9.06 -4.06 -27.03
C ALA A 448 7.60 -4.55 -26.98
N CYS A 449 7.27 -5.48 -26.08
CA CYS A 449 5.89 -5.93 -25.90
C CYS A 449 4.97 -4.85 -25.30
N ALA A 450 5.51 -3.98 -24.43
CA ALA A 450 4.76 -2.85 -23.91
C ALA A 450 4.44 -1.83 -25.01
N GLU A 451 5.40 -1.52 -25.89
CA GLU A 451 5.22 -0.62 -27.03
C GLU A 451 4.18 -1.16 -28.02
N GLN A 452 4.25 -2.46 -28.35
CA GLN A 452 3.25 -3.13 -29.18
C GLN A 452 1.85 -3.03 -28.55
N SER A 453 1.75 -3.23 -27.24
CA SER A 453 0.46 -3.17 -26.54
C SER A 453 -0.09 -1.75 -26.41
N ASP A 454 0.78 -0.74 -26.36
CA ASP A 454 0.40 0.67 -26.43
C ASP A 454 -0.13 1.04 -27.82
N GLU A 455 0.38 0.42 -28.89
CA GLU A 455 -0.14 0.58 -30.24
C GLU A 455 -1.51 -0.08 -30.41
N PHE A 456 -1.69 -1.30 -29.88
CA PHE A 456 -2.97 -1.99 -29.85
C PHE A 456 -4.05 -1.21 -29.09
N ALA A 457 -3.68 -0.58 -27.97
CA ALA A 457 -4.57 0.24 -27.15
C ALA A 457 -5.14 1.48 -27.86
N LYS A 458 -4.55 1.92 -28.98
CA LYS A 458 -5.09 3.03 -29.79
C LYS A 458 -6.36 2.64 -30.55
N THR A 459 -6.57 1.35 -30.77
CA THR A 459 -7.71 0.81 -31.55
C THR A 459 -8.68 -0.02 -30.70
N HIS A 460 -8.26 -0.45 -29.50
CA HIS A 460 -9.04 -1.27 -28.59
C HIS A 460 -9.05 -0.64 -27.19
N SER A 461 -10.23 -0.36 -26.64
CA SER A 461 -10.40 0.32 -25.34
C SER A 461 -10.50 -0.63 -24.15
N ASP A 462 -10.58 -1.95 -24.39
CA ASP A 462 -10.69 -2.96 -23.32
C ASP A 462 -9.31 -3.26 -22.70
N LEU A 463 -9.20 -2.97 -21.41
CA LEU A 463 -8.01 -3.22 -20.59
C LEU A 463 -7.68 -4.71 -20.48
N PHE A 464 -8.66 -5.60 -20.56
CA PHE A 464 -8.45 -7.05 -20.50
C PHE A 464 -7.82 -7.57 -21.79
N GLU A 465 -8.27 -7.08 -22.94
CA GLU A 465 -7.68 -7.45 -24.24
C GLU A 465 -6.25 -6.93 -24.37
N ARG A 466 -5.99 -5.68 -23.96
CA ARG A 466 -4.63 -5.12 -23.90
C ARG A 466 -3.70 -5.93 -22.99
N ARG A 467 -4.18 -6.33 -21.82
CA ARG A 467 -3.38 -7.15 -20.89
C ARG A 467 -3.10 -8.54 -21.44
N LYS A 468 -4.07 -9.15 -22.12
CA LYS A 468 -3.94 -10.45 -22.77
C LYS A 468 -2.90 -10.38 -23.90
N GLU A 469 -2.99 -9.37 -24.75
CA GLU A 469 -2.08 -9.15 -25.88
C GLU A 469 -0.63 -8.92 -25.42
N ASN A 470 -0.41 -8.10 -24.40
CA ASN A 470 0.92 -7.95 -23.78
C ASN A 470 1.45 -9.29 -23.21
N CYS A 471 0.59 -10.05 -22.53
CA CYS A 471 0.98 -11.35 -21.99
C CYS A 471 1.28 -12.41 -23.07
N ASP A 472 0.55 -12.38 -24.19
CA ASP A 472 0.78 -13.27 -25.32
C ASP A 472 2.11 -12.92 -26.01
N CYS A 473 2.44 -11.62 -26.16
CA CYS A 473 3.74 -11.17 -26.64
C CYS A 473 4.89 -11.62 -25.73
N LEU A 474 4.74 -11.49 -24.42
CA LEU A 474 5.76 -11.89 -23.44
C LEU A 474 5.98 -13.42 -23.45
N LYS A 475 4.90 -14.20 -23.57
CA LYS A 475 4.96 -15.67 -23.72
C LYS A 475 5.67 -16.07 -25.02
N ALA A 476 5.35 -15.44 -26.14
CA ALA A 476 5.97 -15.70 -27.44
C ALA A 476 7.49 -15.40 -27.43
N ASN A 477 7.91 -14.38 -26.68
CA ASN A 477 9.31 -14.01 -26.54
C ASN A 477 10.07 -14.79 -25.44
N GLY A 478 9.44 -15.79 -24.82
CA GLY A 478 10.05 -16.65 -23.80
C GLY A 478 10.26 -15.97 -22.43
N VAL A 479 9.66 -14.79 -22.22
CA VAL A 479 9.78 -14.01 -20.98
C VAL A 479 8.77 -14.53 -19.95
N LYS A 480 9.28 -15.04 -18.83
CA LYS A 480 8.42 -15.56 -17.74
C LYS A 480 8.07 -14.44 -16.76
N VAL A 481 6.85 -13.92 -16.86
CA VAL A 481 6.29 -12.94 -15.92
C VAL A 481 5.19 -13.55 -15.04
N PRO A 482 5.22 -13.36 -13.71
CA PRO A 482 4.25 -13.98 -12.78
C PRO A 482 2.79 -13.60 -13.00
N TRP A 483 2.52 -12.42 -13.58
CA TRP A 483 1.16 -11.91 -13.82
C TRP A 483 0.55 -12.34 -15.17
N CYS A 484 1.30 -13.06 -16.01
CA CYS A 484 0.80 -13.61 -17.28
C CYS A 484 0.47 -15.11 -17.18
N ARG A 485 -0.06 -15.56 -16.04
CA ARG A 485 -0.48 -16.95 -15.86
C ARG A 485 -1.78 -17.23 -16.60
#